data_AF-A0A844WTR7-F1
#
_entry.id   AF-A0A844WTR7-F1
#
_cell.length_a   1.000
_cell.length_b   1.000
_cell.length_c   1.000
_cell.angle_alpha   90.00
_cell.angle_beta   90.00
_cell.angle_gamma   90.00
#
_symmetry.space_group_name_H-M   'P 1'
#
loop_
_entity.id
_entity.type
_entity.pdbx_description
1 polymer ?
#
loop_
_entity_poly.entity_id
_entity_poly.type
_entity_poly.pdbx_seq_one_letter_code
_entity_poly.pdbx_strand_id
1 'polypeptide(L)'
;MKGNQLLEQYEQFNYVIEQMLINARDENWDLLVSWQTKYLQLSKGIMLVDDFASIENMPPQHQDIVRMYIKNILSYQQQLTQLIIARHTQLRELIGKHVDYQNKVGNYQKIASLM
;
A
#
# COMPACT_ATOMS: atom_id res chain seq x y z
N MET A 1 -31.06 -2.17 -7.15
CA MET A 1 -29.83 -1.50 -7.65
C MET A 1 -28.59 -1.99 -6.88
N LYS A 2 -28.36 -3.31 -6.78
CA LYS A 2 -27.17 -3.87 -6.10
C LYS A 2 -25.93 -3.92 -7.02
N GLY A 3 -26.14 -4.08 -8.33
CA GLY A 3 -25.05 -4.12 -9.31
C GLY A 3 -24.25 -2.81 -9.40
N ASN A 4 -24.92 -1.66 -9.36
CA ASN A 4 -24.25 -0.35 -9.37
C ASN A 4 -23.40 -0.13 -8.12
N GLN A 5 -23.89 -0.57 -6.95
CA GLN A 5 -23.18 -0.42 -5.69
C GLN A 5 -21.87 -1.24 -5.67
N LEU A 6 -21.86 -2.45 -6.24
CA LEU A 6 -20.65 -3.26 -6.29
C LEU A 6 -19.64 -2.71 -7.29
N LEU A 7 -20.10 -2.23 -8.45
CA LEU A 7 -19.22 -1.55 -9.41
C LEU A 7 -18.52 -0.33 -8.77
N GLU A 8 -19.28 0.51 -8.07
CA GLU A 8 -18.74 1.68 -7.36
C GLU A 8 -17.73 1.28 -6.27
N GLN A 9 -17.96 0.18 -5.56
CA GLN A 9 -16.99 -0.33 -4.57
C GLN A 9 -15.66 -0.74 -5.21
N TYR A 10 -15.71 -1.46 -6.34
CA TYR A 10 -14.50 -1.84 -7.08
C TYR A 10 -13.78 -0.63 -7.69
N GLU A 11 -14.53 0.35 -8.21
CA GLU A 11 -13.97 1.60 -8.72
C GLU A 11 -13.22 2.36 -7.61
N GLN A 12 -13.86 2.55 -6.45
CA GLN A 12 -13.25 3.22 -5.31
C GLN A 12 -12.02 2.49 -4.79
N PHE A 13 -12.09 1.15 -4.74
CA PHE A 13 -10.95 0.37 -4.27
C PHE A 13 -9.78 0.40 -5.24
N ASN A 14 -10.05 0.33 -6.54
CA ASN A 14 -9.06 0.53 -7.59
C ASN A 14 -8.37 1.90 -7.44
N TYR A 15 -9.14 2.97 -7.29
CA TYR A 15 -8.60 4.32 -7.10
C TYR A 15 -7.72 4.42 -5.85
N VAL A 16 -8.19 3.92 -4.70
CA VAL A 16 -7.42 4.00 -3.44
C VAL A 16 -6.07 3.32 -3.55
N ILE A 17 -6.03 2.12 -4.14
CA ILE A 17 -4.77 1.38 -4.28
C ILE A 17 -3.83 2.06 -5.28
N GLU A 18 -4.37 2.62 -6.37
CA GLU A 18 -3.59 3.42 -7.31
C GLU A 18 -2.95 4.63 -6.62
N GLN A 19 -3.71 5.37 -5.81
CA GLN A 19 -3.18 6.50 -5.03
C GLN A 19 -2.11 6.04 -4.04
N MET A 20 -2.29 4.91 -3.35
CA MET A 20 -1.26 4.36 -2.48
C MET A 20 0.02 4.00 -3.24
N LEU A 21 -0.10 3.44 -4.44
CA LEU A 21 1.05 3.12 -5.30
C LEU A 21 1.78 4.37 -5.77
N ILE A 22 1.06 5.42 -6.19
CA ILE A 22 1.64 6.72 -6.57
C ILE A 22 2.43 7.30 -5.38
N ASN A 23 1.80 7.36 -4.20
CA ASN A 23 2.44 7.89 -3.00
C ASN A 23 3.68 7.08 -2.58
N ALA A 24 3.69 5.75 -2.78
CA ALA A 24 4.85 4.93 -2.52
C ALA A 24 6.01 5.23 -3.48
N ARG A 25 5.71 5.47 -4.76
CA ARG A 25 6.71 5.81 -5.79
C ARG A 25 7.28 7.20 -5.59
N ASP A 26 6.45 8.15 -5.16
CA ASP A 26 6.84 9.52 -4.87
C ASP A 26 7.48 9.68 -3.48
N GLU A 27 7.68 8.57 -2.76
CA GLU A 27 8.16 8.54 -1.37
C GLU A 27 7.35 9.42 -0.39
N ASN A 28 6.08 9.68 -0.70
CA ASN A 28 5.16 10.41 0.17
C ASN A 28 4.52 9.46 1.20
N TRP A 29 5.34 9.03 2.16
CA TRP A 29 4.97 8.02 3.16
C TRP A 29 3.81 8.46 4.07
N ASP A 30 3.73 9.74 4.42
CA ASP A 30 2.65 10.27 5.27
C ASP A 30 1.31 10.17 4.56
N LEU A 31 1.25 10.59 3.29
CA LEU A 31 0.04 10.48 2.50
C LEU A 31 -0.32 9.02 2.23
N LEU A 32 0.65 8.15 1.94
CA LEU A 32 0.45 6.71 1.79
C LEU A 32 -0.24 6.11 3.03
N VAL A 33 0.27 6.41 4.23
CA VAL A 33 -0.30 5.90 5.49
C VAL A 33 -1.71 6.44 5.72
N SER A 34 -1.98 7.69 5.35
CA SER A 34 -3.33 8.26 5.49
C SER A 34 -4.42 7.48 4.73
N TRP A 35 -4.06 6.81 3.63
CA TRP A 35 -4.99 6.00 2.84
C TRP A 35 -5.28 4.61 3.45
N GLN A 36 -4.46 4.15 4.40
CA GLN A 36 -4.52 2.79 4.94
C GLN A 36 -5.89 2.44 5.54
N THR A 37 -6.50 3.38 6.27
CA THR A 37 -7.82 3.17 6.87
C THR A 37 -8.89 2.93 5.80
N LYS A 38 -8.88 3.75 4.74
CA LYS A 38 -9.84 3.61 3.64
C LYS A 38 -9.61 2.34 2.84
N TYR A 39 -8.35 1.98 2.58
CA TYR A 39 -7.98 0.69 1.97
C TYR A 39 -8.55 -0.49 2.77
N LEU A 40 -8.37 -0.51 4.10
CA LEU A 40 -8.83 -1.60 4.96
C LEU A 40 -10.35 -1.68 5.02
N GLN A 41 -11.05 -0.54 5.01
CA GLN A 41 -12.51 -0.50 4.99
C GLN A 41 -13.06 -1.08 3.69
N LEU A 42 -12.52 -0.68 2.54
CA LEU A 42 -12.96 -1.15 1.23
C LEU A 42 -12.64 -2.64 1.01
N SER A 43 -11.45 -3.09 1.41
CA SER A 43 -11.07 -4.51 1.27
C SER A 43 -11.97 -5.44 2.08
N LYS A 44 -12.30 -5.06 3.33
CA LYS A 44 -13.28 -5.78 4.16
C LYS A 44 -14.68 -5.74 3.56
N GLY A 45 -15.10 -4.59 3.05
CA GLY A 45 -16.40 -4.43 2.40
C GLY A 45 -16.59 -5.41 1.24
N ILE A 46 -15.58 -5.52 0.38
CA ILE A 46 -15.58 -6.44 -0.78
C ILE A 46 -15.54 -7.90 -0.32
N MET A 47 -14.72 -8.26 0.68
CA MET A 47 -14.63 -9.65 1.18
C MET A 47 -15.93 -10.17 1.83
N LEU A 48 -16.79 -9.29 2.33
CA LEU A 48 -18.03 -9.67 3.02
C LEU A 48 -19.21 -9.90 2.06
N VAL A 49 -19.09 -9.50 0.80
CA VAL A 49 -20.12 -9.68 -0.21
C VAL A 49 -19.79 -10.95 -1.00
N ASP A 50 -20.78 -11.85 -1.16
CA ASP A 50 -20.64 -12.99 -2.07
C ASP A 50 -20.72 -12.47 -3.53
N ASP A 51 -19.58 -11.93 -3.97
CA ASP A 51 -19.45 -11.09 -5.14
C ASP A 51 -19.66 -11.85 -6.44
N PHE A 52 -19.39 -13.16 -6.47
CA PHE A 52 -19.42 -13.94 -7.70
C PHE A 52 -20.81 -13.99 -8.32
N ALA A 53 -21.83 -14.35 -7.53
CA ALA A 53 -23.21 -14.34 -7.99
C ALA A 53 -23.69 -12.92 -8.32
N SER A 54 -23.22 -11.91 -7.59
CA SER A 54 -23.60 -10.51 -7.81
C SER A 54 -23.01 -9.95 -9.11
N ILE A 55 -21.77 -10.31 -9.44
CA ILE A 55 -21.08 -9.95 -10.69
C ILE A 55 -21.70 -10.68 -11.88
N GLU A 56 -21.97 -11.98 -11.78
CA GLU A 56 -22.59 -12.76 -12.87
C GLU A 56 -23.96 -12.22 -13.29
N ASN A 57 -24.71 -11.63 -12.36
CA ASN A 57 -26.01 -11.02 -12.61
C ASN A 57 -25.93 -9.57 -13.14
N MET A 58 -24.74 -8.99 -13.33
CA MET A 58 -24.58 -7.64 -13.91
C MET A 58 -24.67 -7.65 -15.43
N PRO A 59 -24.99 -6.50 -16.07
CA PRO A 59 -24.81 -6.33 -17.50
C PRO A 59 -23.36 -6.66 -17.93
N PRO A 60 -23.13 -7.30 -19.09
CA PRO A 60 -21.79 -7.72 -19.52
C PRO A 60 -20.73 -6.62 -19.47
N GLN A 61 -21.09 -5.39 -19.87
CA GLN A 61 -20.20 -4.24 -19.81
C GLN A 61 -19.70 -3.94 -18.38
N HIS A 62 -20.57 -4.08 -17.37
CA HIS A 62 -20.21 -3.84 -15.98
C HIS A 62 -19.31 -4.97 -15.45
N GLN A 63 -19.55 -6.22 -15.89
CA GLN A 63 -18.68 -7.35 -15.55
C GLN A 63 -17.26 -7.15 -16.06
N ASP A 64 -17.11 -6.69 -17.30
CA ASP A 64 -15.79 -6.44 -17.90
C ASP A 64 -15.03 -5.32 -17.15
N ILE A 65 -15.74 -4.27 -16.73
CA ILE A 65 -15.17 -3.19 -15.92
C ILE A 65 -14.72 -3.70 -14.55
N VAL A 66 -15.57 -4.47 -13.84
CA VAL A 66 -15.20 -5.05 -12.54
C VAL A 66 -13.98 -5.98 -12.68
N ARG A 67 -13.93 -6.81 -13.72
CA ARG A 67 -12.76 -7.67 -14.01
C ARG A 67 -11.49 -6.85 -14.27
N MET A 68 -11.61 -5.73 -14.98
CA MET A 68 -10.49 -4.81 -15.18
C MET A 68 -10.03 -4.23 -13.84
N TYR A 69 -10.93 -3.73 -13.00
CA TYR A 69 -10.57 -3.22 -11.67
C TYR A 69 -9.90 -4.28 -10.81
N ILE A 70 -10.40 -5.51 -10.77
CA ILE A 70 -9.77 -6.61 -10.02
C ILE A 70 -8.33 -6.84 -10.48
N LYS A 71 -8.07 -6.87 -11.80
CA LYS A 71 -6.72 -7.03 -12.34
C LYS A 71 -5.79 -5.87 -11.94
N ASN A 72 -6.29 -4.64 -12.02
CA ASN A 72 -5.54 -3.45 -11.64
C ASN A 72 -5.20 -3.46 -10.15
N ILE A 73 -6.20 -3.71 -9.29
CA ILE A 73 -6.06 -3.84 -7.84
C ILE A 73 -4.95 -4.83 -7.48
N LEU A 74 -4.98 -6.04 -8.06
CA LEU A 74 -3.97 -7.06 -7.82
C LEU A 74 -2.58 -6.62 -8.28
N SER A 75 -2.48 -6.05 -9.48
CA SER A 75 -1.21 -5.55 -10.02
C SER A 75 -0.61 -4.44 -9.16
N TYR A 76 -1.42 -3.47 -8.75
CA TYR A 76 -0.97 -2.35 -7.94
C TYR A 76 -0.58 -2.80 -6.53
N GLN A 77 -1.31 -3.73 -5.91
CA GLN A 77 -0.96 -4.32 -4.62
C GLN A 77 0.39 -5.04 -4.67
N GLN A 78 0.65 -5.81 -5.72
CA GLN A 78 1.92 -6.50 -5.90
C GLN A 78 3.09 -5.50 -5.98
N GLN A 79 2.94 -4.45 -6.78
CA GLN A 79 3.96 -3.40 -6.93
C GLN A 79 4.17 -2.63 -5.62
N LEU A 80 3.09 -2.25 -4.94
CA LEU A 80 3.14 -1.54 -3.67
C LEU A 80 3.88 -2.38 -2.59
N THR A 81 3.61 -3.69 -2.54
CA THR A 81 4.28 -4.62 -1.63
C THR A 81 5.79 -4.64 -1.87
N GLN A 82 6.21 -4.72 -3.15
CA GLN A 82 7.62 -4.70 -3.51
C GLN A 82 8.32 -3.40 -3.08
N LEU A 83 7.67 -2.25 -3.30
CA LEU A 83 8.20 -0.94 -2.89
C LEU A 83 8.35 -0.83 -1.37
N ILE A 84 7.33 -1.26 -0.61
CA ILE A 84 7.36 -1.23 0.85
C ILE A 84 8.47 -2.14 1.41
N ILE A 85 8.64 -3.34 0.86
CA ILE A 85 9.72 -4.27 1.27
C ILE A 85 11.10 -3.66 0.97
N ALA A 86 11.27 -3.09 -0.23
CA ALA A 86 12.52 -2.43 -0.61
C ALA A 86 12.83 -1.26 0.33
N ARG A 87 11.84 -0.43 0.65
CA ARG A 87 11.99 0.69 1.58
C ARG A 87 12.36 0.23 2.99
N HIS A 88 11.72 -0.81 3.50
CA HIS A 88 12.07 -1.36 4.82
C HIS A 88 13.51 -1.89 4.86
N THR A 89 13.98 -2.51 3.77
CA THR A 89 15.38 -2.97 3.66
C THR A 89 16.35 -1.78 3.73
N GLN A 90 16.09 -0.72 2.95
CA GLN A 90 16.90 0.50 2.97
C GLN A 90 16.92 1.17 4.35
N LEU A 91 15.76 1.29 4.99
CA LEU A 91 15.66 1.89 6.33
C LEU A 91 16.46 1.10 7.37
N ARG A 92 16.42 -0.24 7.30
CA ARG A 92 17.21 -1.10 8.19
C ARG A 92 18.71 -0.84 8.04
N GLU A 93 19.20 -0.74 6.82
CA GLU A 93 20.61 -0.44 6.56
C GLU A 93 21.02 0.95 7.06
N LEU A 94 20.18 1.96 6.82
CA LEU A 94 20.43 3.33 7.27
C LEU A 94 20.49 3.43 8.80
N ILE A 95 19.56 2.78 9.49
CA ILE A 95 19.53 2.73 10.95
C ILE A 95 20.80 2.05 11.47
N GLY A 96 21.19 0.91 10.91
CA GLY A 96 22.42 0.21 11.29
C GLY A 96 23.67 1.08 11.15
N LYS A 97 23.83 1.74 9.99
CA LYS A 97 24.93 2.68 9.74
C LYS A 97 24.94 3.85 10.71
N HIS A 98 23.76 4.38 11.06
CA HIS A 98 23.65 5.50 12.00
C HIS A 98 24.10 5.10 13.42
N VAL A 99 23.67 3.92 13.90
CA VAL A 99 24.09 3.39 15.20
C VAL A 99 25.61 3.17 15.25
N ASP A 100 26.18 2.58 14.20
CA ASP A 100 27.64 2.38 14.10
C ASP A 100 28.40 3.70 14.15
N TYR A 101 27.89 4.73 13.45
CA TYR A 101 28.47 6.05 13.46
C TYR A 101 28.42 6.69 14.87
N GLN A 102 27.27 6.64 15.54
CA GLN A 102 27.12 7.14 16.91
C GLN A 102 28.07 6.45 17.89
N ASN A 103 28.23 5.12 17.78
CA ASN A 103 29.17 4.37 18.61
C ASN A 103 30.62 4.82 18.40
N LYS A 104 31.03 5.03 17.14
CA LYS A 104 32.38 5.55 16.84
C LYS A 104 32.60 6.93 17.45
N VAL A 105 31.64 7.84 17.29
CA VAL A 105 31.71 9.19 17.87
C VAL A 105 31.81 9.14 19.40
N GLY A 106 30.98 8.33 20.06
CA GLY A 106 31.02 8.14 21.51
C GLY A 106 32.38 7.59 22.00
N ASN A 107 32.95 6.63 21.26
CA ASN A 107 34.27 6.09 21.58
C ASN A 107 35.38 7.15 21.43
N TYR A 108 35.35 7.97 20.37
CA TYR A 108 36.31 9.06 20.20
C TYR A 108 36.22 10.10 21.33
N GLN A 109 35.00 10.49 21.72
CA GLN A 109 34.78 11.40 22.85
C GLN A 109 35.34 10.83 24.16
N LYS A 110 35.11 9.53 24.41
CA LYS A 110 35.65 8.84 25.59
C LYS A 110 37.18 8.86 25.60
N ILE A 111 37.83 8.56 24.48
CA ILE A 111 39.30 8.61 24.37
C ILE A 111 39.80 10.04 24.61
N ALA A 112 39.17 11.05 24.00
CA ALA A 112 39.54 12.44 24.18
C ALA A 112 39.43 12.90 25.64
N SER A 113 38.43 12.41 26.40
CA SER A 113 38.28 12.74 27.83
C SER A 113 39.31 12.10 28.76
N LEU A 114 40.10 11.14 28.26
CA LEU A 114 41.17 10.47 29.00
C LEU A 114 42.55 11.10 28.76
N MET A 115 42.64 12.06 27.82
CA MET A 115 43.85 12.87 27.55
C MET A 115 43.75 14.22 28.25
#